data_AF-A0A9E3YCA9-F1
#
_entry.id   AF-A0A9E3YCA9-F1
#
_cell.length_a   1.000
_cell.length_b   1.000
_cell.length_c   1.000
_cell.angle_alpha   90.00
_cell.angle_beta   90.00
_cell.angle_gamma   90.00
#
_symmetry.space_group_name_H-M   'P 1'
#
loop_
_entity.id
_entity.type
_entity.pdbx_description
1 polymer ?
#
loop_
_entity_poly.entity_id
_entity_poly.type
_entity_poly.pdbx_seq_one_letter_code
_entity_poly.pdbx_strand_id
1 'polypeptide(L)'
;FFPLFGYMTEAIERADPQFDFSDIDGVIVVPPASALSMNVSPAFVPNHPVWGVEADGNIIMSGFARGTDWSQNGAEVIYHELGHTLGLVDAYAYDSGFPDLHRFVGIFDPMGNLDPDSGGNEMLAWHRWQLDWIDDAQVYCVDELATPHLVSPVATQGGTDAVVVPVSATRVVVVESRRGVGVDAPLARTGALVYTVDASVASGYGPIEVAGVHGVDGPDADVLLGVGESVEVSGVSVSVTAADATGDTVLVSRP
;
A
#
# COMPACT_ATOMS: atom_id res chain seq x y z
N PHE A 1 -4.22 -6.43 24.76
CA PHE A 1 -4.49 -5.01 24.47
C PHE A 1 -3.29 -4.22 24.97
N PHE A 2 -2.41 -3.80 24.06
CA PHE A 2 -1.28 -2.94 24.37
C PHE A 2 -1.78 -1.49 24.36
N PRO A 3 -1.66 -0.72 25.46
CA PRO A 3 -2.15 0.65 25.51
C PRO A 3 -1.17 1.57 24.77
N LEU A 4 -1.20 1.53 23.43
CA LEU A 4 -0.26 2.25 22.57
C LEU A 4 -0.16 3.73 22.93
N PHE A 5 -1.30 4.41 23.10
CA PHE A 5 -1.33 5.82 23.50
C PHE A 5 -0.49 6.08 24.76
N GLY A 6 -0.73 5.32 25.84
CA GLY A 6 0.02 5.49 27.10
C GLY A 6 1.51 5.20 26.94
N TYR A 7 1.87 4.25 26.08
CA TYR A 7 3.27 3.95 25.79
C TYR A 7 3.96 5.09 25.01
N MET A 8 3.30 5.63 23.98
CA MET A 8 3.80 6.79 23.23
C MET A 8 3.98 7.99 24.15
N THR A 9 2.99 8.28 25.00
CA THR A 9 3.04 9.34 26.00
C THR A 9 4.24 9.17 26.93
N GLU A 10 4.41 7.99 27.56
CA GLU A 10 5.53 7.77 28.48
C GLU A 10 6.89 7.90 27.77
N ALA A 11 7.01 7.43 26.53
CA ALA A 11 8.25 7.53 25.77
C ALA A 11 8.61 8.99 25.46
N ILE A 12 7.64 9.79 25.03
CA ILE A 12 7.81 11.22 24.73
C ILE A 12 8.13 11.99 26.02
N GLU A 13 7.35 11.83 27.09
CA GLU A 13 7.58 12.49 28.39
C GLU A 13 8.96 12.20 28.99
N ARG A 14 9.51 11.00 28.75
CA ARG A 14 10.86 10.64 29.21
C ARG A 14 11.97 11.27 28.36
N ALA A 15 11.70 11.55 27.08
CA ALA A 15 12.65 12.18 26.16
C ALA A 15 12.63 13.72 26.23
N ASP A 16 11.47 14.30 26.52
CA ASP A 16 11.17 15.74 26.56
C ASP A 16 12.20 16.59 27.34
N PRO A 17 12.70 16.18 28.53
CA PRO A 17 13.73 16.94 29.23
C PRO A 17 15.08 17.07 28.48
N GLN A 18 15.29 16.30 27.41
CA GLN A 18 16.54 16.21 26.66
C GLN A 18 16.38 16.51 25.16
N PHE A 19 15.16 16.67 24.67
CA PHE A 19 14.84 16.84 23.26
C PHE A 19 13.62 17.72 23.10
N ASP A 20 13.72 18.72 22.24
CA ASP A 20 12.66 19.69 21.96
C ASP A 20 11.71 19.15 20.89
N PHE A 21 10.44 18.97 21.26
CA PHE A 21 9.38 18.44 20.39
C PHE A 21 8.55 19.54 19.69
N SER A 22 8.89 20.82 19.85
CA SER A 22 8.04 21.92 19.35
C SER A 22 7.77 21.85 17.84
N ASP A 23 8.74 21.34 17.08
CA ASP A 23 8.72 21.29 15.60
C ASP A 23 8.67 19.84 15.06
N ILE A 24 8.11 18.89 15.83
CA ILE A 24 8.12 17.46 15.51
C ILE A 24 6.72 16.94 15.18
N ASP A 25 6.55 16.45 13.96
CA ASP A 25 5.24 15.94 13.49
C ASP A 25 4.98 14.48 13.84
N GLY A 26 6.03 13.69 14.07
CA GLY A 26 5.89 12.26 14.35
C GLY A 26 7.03 11.63 15.14
N VAL A 27 6.71 10.57 15.89
CA VAL A 27 7.66 9.87 16.77
C VAL A 27 7.65 8.38 16.52
N ILE A 28 8.83 7.80 16.37
CA ILE A 28 9.03 6.34 16.30
C ILE A 28 9.62 5.88 17.62
N VAL A 29 8.92 4.98 18.33
CA VAL A 29 9.42 4.43 19.58
C VAL A 29 9.94 3.02 19.34
N VAL A 30 11.26 2.85 19.50
CA VAL A 30 11.94 1.56 19.32
C VAL A 30 12.34 1.01 20.70
N PRO A 31 11.52 0.15 21.33
CA PRO A 31 11.91 -0.55 22.55
C PRO A 31 13.15 -1.43 22.34
N PRO A 32 13.92 -1.71 23.42
CA PRO A 32 15.02 -2.66 23.34
C PRO A 32 14.49 -4.06 23.01
N ALA A 33 15.30 -4.88 22.32
CA ALA A 33 14.92 -6.25 21.95
C ALA A 33 14.54 -7.16 23.13
N SER A 34 14.91 -6.79 24.36
CA SER A 34 14.52 -7.47 25.60
C SER A 34 13.10 -7.14 26.07
N ALA A 35 12.40 -6.18 25.47
CA ALA A 35 11.05 -5.77 25.81
C ALA A 35 9.99 -6.73 25.24
N LEU A 36 10.08 -8.01 25.60
CA LEU A 36 9.26 -9.10 25.04
C LEU A 36 7.73 -8.93 25.27
N SER A 37 7.33 -8.04 26.19
CA SER A 37 5.93 -7.68 26.41
C SER A 37 5.36 -6.79 25.31
N MET A 38 6.21 -6.19 24.47
CA MET A 38 5.83 -5.44 23.28
C MET A 38 6.01 -6.32 22.06
N ASN A 39 5.07 -7.21 21.79
CA ASN A 39 5.17 -8.21 20.73
C ASN A 39 4.33 -7.88 19.50
N VAL A 40 3.98 -6.60 19.32
CA VAL A 40 3.25 -6.05 18.17
C VAL A 40 3.82 -4.67 17.88
N SER A 41 3.80 -4.28 16.60
CA SER A 41 4.21 -2.95 16.17
C SER A 41 3.03 -2.17 15.62
N PRO A 42 2.30 -1.39 16.43
CA PRO A 42 1.13 -0.66 15.93
C PRO A 42 1.44 0.80 15.60
N ALA A 43 0.81 1.29 14.52
CA ALA A 43 0.76 2.70 14.19
C ALA A 43 -0.04 3.53 15.20
N PHE A 44 0.45 4.73 15.46
CA PHE A 44 -0.15 5.77 16.27
C PHE A 44 -0.63 6.90 15.36
N VAL A 45 -1.89 6.81 14.93
CA VAL A 45 -2.54 7.76 14.02
C VAL A 45 -3.91 8.20 14.56
N PRO A 46 -3.95 8.94 15.69
CA PRO A 46 -5.20 9.43 16.24
C PRO A 46 -5.96 10.34 15.26
N ASN A 47 -7.29 10.17 15.21
CA ASN A 47 -8.16 10.95 14.34
C ASN A 47 -8.61 12.31 14.92
N HIS A 48 -8.17 12.65 16.14
CA HIS A 48 -8.52 13.91 16.80
C HIS A 48 -7.41 14.33 17.78
N PRO A 49 -7.05 15.63 17.87
CA PRO A 49 -5.96 16.14 18.71
C PRO A 49 -6.04 15.77 20.20
N VAL A 50 -7.25 15.55 20.72
CA VAL A 50 -7.45 15.09 22.12
C VAL A 50 -6.80 13.74 22.43
N TRP A 51 -6.53 12.94 21.40
CA TRP A 51 -5.86 11.64 21.50
C TRP A 51 -4.40 11.70 21.04
N GLY A 52 -3.87 12.90 20.76
CA GLY A 52 -2.46 13.14 20.49
C GLY A 52 -1.63 13.27 21.78
N VAL A 53 -0.31 13.30 21.63
CA VAL A 53 0.62 13.49 22.76
C VAL A 53 1.10 14.94 22.78
N GLU A 54 0.84 15.65 23.87
CA GLU A 54 1.31 17.03 24.06
C GLU A 54 2.75 17.03 24.58
N ALA A 55 3.63 17.78 23.92
CA ALA A 55 5.02 18.00 24.30
C ALA A 55 5.51 19.34 23.76
N ASP A 56 6.25 20.13 24.54
CA ASP A 56 6.79 21.45 24.16
C ASP A 56 5.81 22.41 23.44
N GLY A 57 4.53 22.38 23.81
CA GLY A 57 3.49 23.22 23.21
C GLY A 57 3.03 22.75 21.81
N ASN A 58 3.47 21.57 21.38
CA ASN A 58 3.06 20.86 20.17
C ASN A 58 2.16 19.65 20.53
N ILE A 59 1.38 19.16 19.57
CA ILE A 59 0.57 17.95 19.69
C ILE A 59 1.03 16.96 18.62
N ILE A 60 1.74 15.92 19.04
CA ILE A 60 2.22 14.85 18.17
C ILE A 60 1.04 13.94 17.81
N MET A 61 0.75 13.84 16.52
CA MET A 61 -0.42 13.15 15.96
C MET A 61 -0.05 11.96 15.07
N SER A 62 1.24 11.65 14.99
CA SER A 62 1.76 10.64 14.08
C SER A 62 2.91 9.88 14.73
N GLY A 63 3.03 8.60 14.42
CA GLY A 63 4.11 7.76 14.95
C GLY A 63 3.77 6.29 14.93
N PHE A 64 4.65 5.48 15.49
CA PHE A 64 4.39 4.07 15.75
C PHE A 64 5.39 3.53 16.78
N ALA A 65 5.04 2.39 17.39
CA ALA A 65 5.96 1.65 18.23
C ALA A 65 6.46 0.42 17.49
N ARG A 66 7.78 0.18 17.48
CA ARG A 66 8.38 -1.04 16.91
C ARG A 66 8.53 -2.11 17.98
N GLY A 67 7.53 -2.98 18.13
CA GLY A 67 7.59 -4.14 19.02
C GLY A 67 8.66 -5.16 18.61
N THR A 68 8.75 -6.28 19.31
CA THR A 68 9.68 -7.39 19.06
C THR A 68 9.19 -8.38 18.00
N ASP A 69 8.00 -8.15 17.46
CA ASP A 69 7.49 -8.87 16.28
C ASP A 69 8.39 -8.65 15.07
N TRP A 70 8.26 -9.57 14.10
CA TRP A 70 9.04 -9.58 12.87
C TRP A 70 10.53 -9.30 13.11
N SER A 71 11.12 -9.92 14.14
CA SER A 71 12.51 -9.65 14.54
C SER A 71 13.54 -9.96 13.45
N GLN A 72 13.18 -10.82 12.50
CA GLN A 72 14.00 -11.13 11.32
C GLN A 72 13.73 -10.19 10.13
N ASN A 73 12.56 -9.52 10.10
CA ASN A 73 12.09 -8.63 9.04
C ASN A 73 11.67 -7.28 9.66
N GLY A 74 12.61 -6.67 10.39
CA GLY A 74 12.33 -5.46 11.17
C GLY A 74 12.17 -4.21 10.32
N ALA A 75 12.79 -4.17 9.13
CA ALA A 75 12.64 -3.06 8.20
C ALA A 75 11.24 -3.07 7.58
N GLU A 76 10.66 -4.26 7.45
CA GLU A 76 9.42 -4.49 6.74
C GLU A 76 8.23 -3.92 7.50
N VAL A 77 8.19 -4.21 8.79
CA VAL A 77 7.22 -3.60 9.71
C VAL A 77 7.41 -2.07 9.77
N ILE A 78 8.64 -1.58 9.75
CA ILE A 78 8.89 -0.13 9.78
C ILE A 78 8.28 0.57 8.56
N TYR A 79 8.45 0.03 7.35
CA TYR A 79 7.83 0.66 6.17
C TYR A 79 6.32 0.63 6.26
N HIS A 80 5.74 -0.44 6.82
CA HIS A 80 4.30 -0.64 6.88
C HIS A 80 3.67 0.34 7.86
N GLU A 81 4.20 0.40 9.08
CA GLU A 81 3.72 1.35 10.09
C GLU A 81 3.97 2.80 9.65
N LEU A 82 5.10 3.08 8.98
CA LEU A 82 5.34 4.39 8.36
C LEU A 82 4.27 4.71 7.30
N GLY A 83 3.83 3.73 6.50
CA GLY A 83 2.72 3.89 5.57
C GLY A 83 1.46 4.43 6.26
N HIS A 84 1.08 3.88 7.42
CA HIS A 84 -0.05 4.39 8.19
C HIS A 84 0.16 5.82 8.66
N THR A 85 1.35 6.17 9.15
CA THR A 85 1.66 7.55 9.58
C THR A 85 1.55 8.58 8.46
N LEU A 86 1.62 8.12 7.20
CA LEU A 86 1.45 8.92 6.00
C LEU A 86 0.02 8.81 5.41
N GLY A 87 -0.89 8.14 6.10
CA GLY A 87 -2.31 8.06 5.75
C GLY A 87 -2.71 6.83 4.91
N LEU A 88 -1.82 5.85 4.73
CA LEU A 88 -2.18 4.60 4.06
C LEU A 88 -3.01 3.69 4.97
N VAL A 89 -3.92 2.94 4.35
CA VAL A 89 -4.80 1.98 5.04
C VAL A 89 -4.25 0.57 4.92
N ASP A 90 -4.67 -0.31 5.83
CA ASP A 90 -4.40 -1.74 5.69
C ASP A 90 -5.15 -2.31 4.50
N ALA A 91 -4.40 -3.03 3.67
CA ALA A 91 -4.89 -3.76 2.51
C ALA A 91 -4.93 -5.29 2.74
N TYR A 92 -4.71 -5.77 3.97
CA TYR A 92 -5.01 -7.15 4.38
C TYR A 92 -6.39 -7.26 5.03
N ALA A 93 -6.87 -8.47 5.25
CA ALA A 93 -8.20 -8.72 5.81
C ALA A 93 -8.20 -8.75 7.35
N TYR A 94 -9.02 -7.90 7.97
CA TYR A 94 -9.22 -7.91 9.43
C TYR A 94 -10.17 -9.02 9.91
N ASP A 95 -11.01 -9.54 9.02
CA ASP A 95 -12.05 -10.52 9.31
C ASP A 95 -11.62 -11.97 9.00
N SER A 96 -10.38 -12.17 8.55
CA SER A 96 -9.79 -13.48 8.29
C SER A 96 -8.38 -13.58 8.89
N GLY A 97 -7.82 -14.78 8.83
CA GLY A 97 -6.41 -15.05 9.12
C GLY A 97 -5.82 -15.95 8.05
N PHE A 98 -4.55 -16.32 8.22
CA PHE A 98 -3.86 -17.19 7.27
C PHE A 98 -4.66 -18.48 6.98
N PRO A 99 -4.80 -18.91 5.70
CA PRO A 99 -4.15 -18.35 4.50
C PRO A 99 -4.81 -17.10 3.88
N ASP A 100 -6.08 -16.82 4.21
CA ASP A 100 -6.91 -15.81 3.54
C ASP A 100 -6.65 -14.36 4.00
N LEU A 101 -5.56 -14.14 4.75
CA LEU A 101 -5.21 -12.83 5.32
C LEU A 101 -4.88 -11.81 4.22
N HIS A 102 -4.21 -12.24 3.16
CA HIS A 102 -3.67 -11.36 2.11
C HIS A 102 -4.55 -11.34 0.85
N ARG A 103 -5.81 -11.79 0.95
CA ARG A 103 -6.68 -12.05 -0.20
C ARG A 103 -6.97 -10.85 -1.10
N PHE A 104 -6.79 -9.63 -0.62
CA PHE A 104 -7.16 -8.43 -1.37
C PHE A 104 -6.05 -7.99 -2.34
N VAL A 105 -4.80 -7.92 -1.87
CA VAL A 105 -3.68 -7.42 -2.70
C VAL A 105 -2.51 -8.40 -2.82
N GLY A 106 -2.49 -9.47 -2.01
CA GLY A 106 -1.50 -10.53 -2.10
C GLY A 106 -0.06 -10.01 -2.03
N ILE A 107 0.72 -10.25 -3.09
CA ILE A 107 2.14 -9.91 -3.18
C ILE A 107 2.42 -8.50 -3.71
N PHE A 108 1.37 -7.68 -3.92
CA PHE A 108 1.48 -6.46 -4.72
C PHE A 108 1.53 -5.17 -3.91
N ASP A 109 1.38 -5.22 -2.57
CA ASP A 109 1.47 -4.02 -1.75
C ASP A 109 1.93 -4.28 -0.31
N PRO A 110 2.87 -3.46 0.21
CA PRO A 110 3.38 -3.59 1.58
C PRO A 110 2.32 -3.38 2.67
N MET A 111 1.24 -2.67 2.36
CA MET A 111 0.11 -2.47 3.28
C MET A 111 -0.81 -3.68 3.35
N GLY A 112 -0.62 -4.68 2.47
CA GLY A 112 -1.39 -5.92 2.48
C GLY A 112 -0.58 -7.16 2.81
N ASN A 113 0.70 -7.22 2.47
CA ASN A 113 1.58 -8.30 2.90
C ASN A 113 2.96 -7.75 3.23
N LEU A 114 3.47 -8.06 4.41
CA LEU A 114 4.78 -7.59 4.86
C LEU A 114 5.91 -8.59 4.56
N ASP A 115 5.57 -9.77 4.05
CA ASP A 115 6.55 -10.82 3.80
C ASP A 115 7.44 -10.46 2.60
N PRO A 116 8.75 -10.21 2.81
CA PRO A 116 9.68 -9.86 1.74
C PRO A 116 9.93 -11.04 0.78
N ASP A 117 9.65 -12.27 1.20
CA ASP A 117 9.82 -13.48 0.40
C ASP A 117 8.55 -13.88 -0.36
N SER A 118 7.50 -13.05 -0.33
CA SER A 118 6.20 -13.36 -0.95
C SER A 118 6.21 -13.39 -2.48
N GLY A 119 7.31 -12.97 -3.13
CA GLY A 119 7.50 -13.04 -4.59
C GLY A 119 7.30 -11.71 -5.32
N GLY A 120 7.08 -10.63 -4.59
CA GLY A 120 6.95 -9.25 -5.04
C GLY A 120 6.53 -8.41 -3.82
N ASN A 121 6.72 -7.09 -3.86
CA ASN A 121 6.14 -6.19 -2.86
C ASN A 121 6.27 -4.70 -3.23
N GLU A 122 6.45 -4.40 -4.51
CA GLU A 122 6.53 -3.00 -4.94
C GLU A 122 5.22 -2.30 -4.64
N MET A 123 5.30 -1.15 -3.96
CA MET A 123 4.11 -0.38 -3.54
C MET A 123 3.27 0.02 -4.75
N LEU A 124 1.95 -0.18 -4.64
CA LEU A 124 0.99 0.14 -5.69
C LEU A 124 1.15 1.60 -6.13
N ALA A 125 1.00 1.86 -7.43
CA ALA A 125 1.01 3.20 -7.99
C ALA A 125 -0.04 4.09 -7.32
N TRP A 126 -1.19 3.52 -6.92
CA TRP A 126 -2.21 4.24 -6.15
C TRP A 126 -1.70 4.78 -4.81
N HIS A 127 -1.02 3.94 -4.02
CA HIS A 127 -0.44 4.39 -2.75
C HIS A 127 0.70 5.39 -2.98
N ARG A 128 1.54 5.18 -3.98
CA ARG A 128 2.57 6.16 -4.36
C ARG A 128 1.99 7.50 -4.77
N TRP A 129 0.85 7.51 -5.46
CA TRP A 129 0.14 8.74 -5.84
C TRP A 129 -0.46 9.42 -4.61
N GLN A 130 -1.08 8.66 -3.70
CA GLN A 130 -1.61 9.19 -2.44
C GLN A 130 -0.51 9.85 -1.58
N LEU A 131 0.71 9.33 -1.65
CA LEU A 131 1.89 9.84 -0.95
C LEU A 131 2.62 10.97 -1.69
N ASP A 132 2.15 11.39 -2.87
CA ASP A 132 2.82 12.38 -3.72
C ASP A 132 4.25 11.95 -4.13
N TRP A 133 4.47 10.63 -4.26
CA TRP A 133 5.73 10.04 -4.75
C TRP A 133 5.74 9.87 -6.26
N ILE A 134 4.55 9.84 -6.87
CA ILE A 134 4.34 10.01 -8.30
C ILE A 134 3.37 11.17 -8.50
N ASP A 135 3.66 12.03 -9.48
CA ASP A 135 2.90 13.26 -9.69
C ASP A 135 1.60 12.98 -10.47
N ASP A 136 0.64 13.89 -10.41
CA ASP A 136 -0.61 13.84 -11.22
C ASP A 136 -0.36 13.61 -12.71
N ALA A 137 0.77 14.08 -13.25
CA ALA A 137 1.14 13.89 -14.65
C ALA A 137 1.50 12.44 -15.01
N GLN A 138 1.81 11.59 -14.02
CA GLN A 138 2.10 10.17 -14.18
C GLN A 138 0.83 9.31 -14.04
N VAL A 139 -0.32 9.92 -13.73
CA VAL A 139 -1.61 9.25 -13.59
C VAL A 139 -2.55 9.68 -14.72
N TYR A 140 -2.87 8.75 -15.61
CA TYR A 140 -3.82 9.01 -16.69
C TYR A 140 -5.23 8.61 -16.28
N CYS A 141 -6.09 9.59 -16.02
CA CYS A 141 -7.52 9.38 -15.83
C CYS A 141 -8.21 9.20 -17.19
N VAL A 142 -8.80 8.02 -17.43
CA VAL A 142 -9.47 7.69 -18.70
C VAL A 142 -10.70 8.57 -18.91
N ASP A 143 -10.66 9.34 -19.98
CA ASP A 143 -11.72 10.20 -20.50
C ASP A 143 -12.37 9.64 -21.78
N GLU A 144 -11.60 8.90 -22.59
CA GLU A 144 -12.07 8.21 -23.80
C GLU A 144 -11.83 6.70 -23.70
N LEU A 145 -12.90 5.91 -23.83
CA LEU A 145 -12.81 4.45 -23.89
C LEU A 145 -12.28 3.98 -25.25
N ALA A 146 -11.68 2.79 -25.26
CA ALA A 146 -11.11 2.13 -26.43
C ALA A 146 -9.95 2.88 -27.11
N THR A 147 -9.27 3.75 -26.35
CA THR A 147 -7.98 4.33 -26.73
C THR A 147 -6.83 3.53 -26.07
N PRO A 148 -5.79 3.11 -26.81
CA PRO A 148 -4.64 2.44 -26.21
C PRO A 148 -3.79 3.41 -25.38
N HIS A 149 -3.41 3.01 -24.17
CA HIS A 149 -2.53 3.76 -23.29
C HIS A 149 -1.30 2.92 -22.91
N LEU A 150 -0.10 3.46 -23.09
CA LEU A 150 1.12 2.85 -22.57
C LEU A 150 1.21 3.14 -21.08
N VAL A 151 1.29 2.08 -20.27
CA VAL A 151 1.51 2.14 -18.82
C VAL A 151 2.95 1.73 -18.54
N SER A 152 3.74 2.66 -18.05
CA SER A 152 5.14 2.47 -17.70
C SER A 152 5.29 1.64 -16.41
N PRO A 153 6.38 0.89 -16.25
CA PRO A 153 6.62 0.11 -15.04
C PRO A 153 6.64 0.99 -13.80
N VAL A 154 5.87 0.63 -12.77
CA VAL A 154 5.79 1.41 -11.52
C VAL A 154 7.16 1.57 -10.84
N ALA A 155 8.09 0.63 -11.05
CA ALA A 155 9.44 0.66 -10.50
C ALA A 155 10.40 1.62 -11.24
N THR A 156 10.00 2.19 -12.39
CA THR A 156 10.81 3.13 -13.17
C THR A 156 10.36 4.58 -12.97
N GLN A 157 11.27 5.52 -13.19
CA GLN A 157 10.96 6.94 -13.05
C GLN A 157 10.36 7.53 -14.34
N GLY A 158 9.20 8.17 -14.20
CA GLY A 158 8.53 8.91 -15.25
C GLY A 158 7.77 8.03 -16.23
N GLY A 159 6.99 8.67 -17.10
CA GLY A 159 5.99 7.98 -17.93
C GLY A 159 4.62 8.01 -17.27
N THR A 160 3.74 7.10 -17.70
CA THR A 160 2.40 6.94 -17.10
C THR A 160 2.43 5.72 -16.20
N ASP A 161 2.52 5.90 -14.89
CA ASP A 161 2.64 4.78 -13.93
C ASP A 161 1.30 4.11 -13.65
N ALA A 162 0.20 4.87 -13.80
CA ALA A 162 -1.15 4.36 -13.60
C ALA A 162 -2.13 4.89 -14.65
N VAL A 163 -3.01 4.00 -15.12
CA VAL A 163 -4.24 4.36 -15.85
C VAL A 163 -5.42 4.13 -14.91
N VAL A 164 -6.22 5.17 -14.68
CA VAL A 164 -7.33 5.18 -13.72
C VAL A 164 -8.65 5.34 -14.45
N VAL A 165 -9.60 4.44 -14.20
CA VAL A 165 -10.92 4.41 -14.82
C VAL A 165 -11.98 4.67 -13.75
N PRO A 166 -12.63 5.84 -13.75
CA PRO A 166 -13.72 6.11 -12.82
C PRO A 166 -14.90 5.16 -13.02
N VAL A 167 -15.35 4.53 -11.93
CA VAL A 167 -16.54 3.65 -11.90
C VAL A 167 -17.70 4.35 -11.22
N SER A 168 -17.45 5.01 -10.09
CA SER A 168 -18.44 5.78 -9.32
C SER A 168 -17.78 7.00 -8.67
N ALA A 169 -18.52 7.70 -7.79
CA ALA A 169 -17.97 8.81 -7.01
C ALA A 169 -16.88 8.39 -6.01
N THR A 170 -16.81 7.11 -5.62
CA THR A 170 -15.84 6.60 -4.64
C THR A 170 -15.01 5.44 -5.16
N ARG A 171 -15.35 4.89 -6.33
CA ARG A 171 -14.72 3.69 -6.88
C ARG A 171 -14.06 3.93 -8.21
N VAL A 172 -12.84 3.40 -8.36
CA VAL A 172 -12.06 3.40 -9.59
C VAL A 172 -11.50 2.00 -9.88
N VAL A 173 -11.18 1.75 -11.14
CA VAL A 173 -10.28 0.66 -11.56
C VAL A 173 -8.95 1.29 -11.90
N VAL A 174 -7.86 0.71 -11.42
CA VAL A 174 -6.49 1.16 -11.67
C VAL A 174 -5.74 0.07 -12.42
N VAL A 175 -4.92 0.48 -13.36
CA VAL A 175 -4.03 -0.37 -14.14
C VAL A 175 -2.62 0.15 -14.02
N GLU A 176 -1.68 -0.69 -13.59
CA GLU A 176 -0.24 -0.38 -13.49
C GLU A 176 0.59 -1.49 -14.15
N SER A 177 1.82 -1.19 -14.58
CA SER A 177 2.72 -2.19 -15.14
C SER A 177 3.70 -2.70 -14.08
N ARG A 178 3.72 -4.03 -13.86
CA ARG A 178 4.61 -4.72 -12.91
C ARG A 178 5.68 -5.47 -13.67
N ARG A 179 6.94 -5.25 -13.31
CA ARG A 179 8.11 -5.82 -13.98
C ARG A 179 9.11 -6.31 -12.96
N GLY A 180 9.84 -7.38 -13.29
CA GLY A 180 10.85 -8.02 -12.44
C GLY A 180 12.11 -7.17 -12.17
N VAL A 181 11.94 -5.96 -11.64
CA VAL A 181 12.99 -4.98 -11.33
C VAL A 181 12.65 -4.27 -10.02
N GLY A 182 13.63 -3.63 -9.37
CA GLY A 182 13.38 -2.93 -8.10
C GLY A 182 12.97 -3.91 -6.99
N VAL A 183 11.95 -3.56 -6.20
CA VAL A 183 11.39 -4.43 -5.14
C VAL A 183 10.78 -5.70 -5.74
N ASP A 184 10.24 -5.59 -6.95
CA ASP A 184 9.62 -6.68 -7.68
C ASP A 184 10.62 -7.58 -8.43
N ALA A 185 11.93 -7.44 -8.22
CA ALA A 185 12.93 -8.34 -8.83
C ALA A 185 12.63 -9.85 -8.70
N PRO A 186 12.01 -10.35 -7.62
CA PRO A 186 11.62 -11.75 -7.48
C PRO A 186 10.36 -12.18 -8.26
N LEU A 187 9.62 -11.26 -8.89
CA LEU A 187 8.38 -11.57 -9.60
C LEU A 187 8.57 -12.71 -10.60
N ALA A 188 7.78 -13.77 -10.44
CA ALA A 188 7.79 -14.93 -11.34
C ALA A 188 7.32 -14.59 -12.76
N ARG A 189 6.48 -13.55 -12.87
CA ARG A 189 5.90 -13.06 -14.11
C ARG A 189 5.76 -11.55 -14.06
N THR A 190 5.76 -10.94 -15.23
CA THR A 190 5.68 -9.51 -15.47
C THR A 190 4.45 -9.24 -16.34
N GLY A 191 3.75 -8.12 -16.14
CA GLY A 191 2.54 -7.76 -16.88
C GLY A 191 1.77 -6.61 -16.25
N ALA A 192 0.60 -6.32 -16.81
CA ALA A 192 -0.29 -5.30 -16.27
C ALA A 192 -1.07 -5.86 -15.07
N LEU A 193 -0.99 -5.17 -13.94
CA LEU A 193 -1.81 -5.43 -12.76
C LEU A 193 -3.06 -4.57 -12.84
N VAL A 194 -4.22 -5.15 -12.55
CA VAL A 194 -5.51 -4.45 -12.52
C VAL A 194 -6.10 -4.63 -11.13
N TYR A 195 -6.57 -3.54 -10.52
CA TYR A 195 -7.19 -3.57 -9.20
C TYR A 195 -8.28 -2.51 -9.08
N THR A 196 -9.16 -2.65 -8.10
CA THR A 196 -10.14 -1.63 -7.73
C THR A 196 -9.66 -0.88 -6.51
N VAL A 197 -10.04 0.40 -6.43
CA VAL A 197 -9.97 1.18 -5.19
C VAL A 197 -11.36 1.72 -4.90
N ASP A 198 -11.83 1.57 -3.66
CA ASP A 198 -13.10 2.10 -3.17
C ASP A 198 -12.91 2.89 -1.88
N ALA A 199 -12.90 4.22 -1.99
CA ALA A 199 -12.69 5.13 -0.87
C ALA A 199 -13.83 5.12 0.17
N SER A 200 -14.93 4.41 -0.09
CA SER A 200 -16.02 4.22 0.88
C SER A 200 -15.82 3.00 1.80
N VAL A 201 -14.83 2.16 1.51
CA VAL A 201 -14.54 0.94 2.26
C VAL A 201 -13.44 1.22 3.30
N ALA A 202 -13.63 0.71 4.51
CA ALA A 202 -12.69 0.93 5.61
C ALA A 202 -11.42 0.08 5.47
N SER A 203 -10.34 0.56 6.10
CA SER A 203 -9.09 -0.19 6.32
C SER A 203 -9.38 -1.62 6.78
N GLY A 204 -8.72 -2.60 6.18
CA GLY A 204 -8.89 -4.00 6.55
C GLY A 204 -10.07 -4.74 5.90
N TYR A 205 -10.90 -4.05 5.10
CA TYR A 205 -12.14 -4.60 4.52
C TYR A 205 -12.20 -4.55 2.99
N GLY A 206 -11.04 -4.48 2.33
CA GLY A 206 -10.93 -4.42 0.86
C GLY A 206 -11.12 -3.03 0.25
N PRO A 207 -10.49 -1.96 0.79
CA PRO A 207 -10.49 -0.65 0.11
C PRO A 207 -9.70 -0.68 -1.20
N ILE A 208 -8.80 -1.65 -1.35
CA ILE A 208 -8.05 -1.95 -2.56
C ILE A 208 -8.15 -3.46 -2.79
N GLU A 209 -8.53 -3.89 -3.99
CA GLU A 209 -8.66 -5.32 -4.33
C GLU A 209 -8.15 -5.59 -5.74
N VAL A 210 -7.17 -6.49 -5.87
CA VAL A 210 -6.61 -6.94 -7.14
C VAL A 210 -7.62 -7.81 -7.88
N ALA A 211 -7.80 -7.52 -9.17
CA ALA A 211 -8.66 -8.27 -10.05
C ALA A 211 -7.95 -9.49 -10.61
N GLY A 212 -8.72 -10.53 -10.96
CA GLY A 212 -8.21 -11.76 -11.54
C GLY A 212 -8.61 -12.98 -10.73
N VAL A 213 -8.22 -14.17 -11.22
CA VAL A 213 -8.45 -15.42 -10.51
C VAL A 213 -7.17 -15.78 -9.77
N HIS A 214 -7.26 -15.96 -8.46
CA HIS A 214 -6.13 -16.32 -7.61
C HIS A 214 -6.53 -17.35 -6.55
N GLY A 215 -5.53 -17.91 -5.87
CA GLY A 215 -5.72 -18.85 -4.77
C GLY A 215 -6.20 -18.21 -3.48
N VAL A 216 -6.42 -19.04 -2.46
CA VAL A 216 -6.82 -18.60 -1.11
C VAL A 216 -5.73 -17.79 -0.40
N ASP A 217 -4.46 -17.98 -0.78
CA ASP A 217 -3.34 -17.22 -0.23
C ASP A 217 -3.31 -15.76 -0.73
N GLY A 218 -4.16 -15.43 -1.71
CA GLY A 218 -4.31 -14.11 -2.32
C GLY A 218 -3.71 -14.01 -3.73
N PRO A 219 -3.78 -12.81 -4.34
CA PRO A 219 -3.21 -12.51 -5.64
C PRO A 219 -1.69 -12.73 -5.69
N ASP A 220 -1.23 -13.49 -6.69
CA ASP A 220 0.18 -13.68 -7.02
C ASP A 220 0.45 -13.26 -8.47
N ALA A 221 1.65 -13.55 -8.98
CA ALA A 221 2.06 -13.15 -10.33
C ALA A 221 1.15 -13.70 -11.46
N ASP A 222 0.30 -14.70 -11.21
CA ASP A 222 -0.62 -15.25 -12.21
C ASP A 222 -1.75 -14.29 -12.58
N VAL A 223 -2.05 -13.29 -11.75
CA VAL A 223 -3.07 -12.26 -12.05
C VAL A 223 -2.56 -11.18 -13.02
N LEU A 224 -1.25 -11.13 -13.29
CA LEU A 224 -0.65 -10.14 -14.17
C LEU A 224 -0.96 -10.43 -15.64
N LEU A 225 -1.61 -9.50 -16.31
CA LEU A 225 -2.03 -9.65 -17.70
C LEU A 225 -0.84 -9.49 -18.66
N GLY A 226 -0.69 -10.45 -19.55
CA GLY A 226 0.22 -10.42 -20.69
C GLY A 226 -0.51 -10.06 -21.99
N VAL A 227 0.25 -9.92 -23.09
CA VAL A 227 -0.31 -9.56 -24.41
C VAL A 227 -1.41 -10.55 -24.84
N GLY A 228 -2.58 -10.02 -25.18
CA GLY A 228 -3.76 -10.77 -25.59
C GLY A 228 -4.66 -11.23 -24.45
N GLU A 229 -4.26 -11.02 -23.20
CA GLU A 229 -5.08 -11.32 -22.02
C GLU A 229 -5.91 -10.11 -21.60
N SER A 230 -6.97 -10.39 -20.85
CA SER A 230 -7.91 -9.38 -20.35
C SER A 230 -8.55 -9.80 -19.04
N VAL A 231 -9.00 -8.81 -18.27
CA VAL A 231 -9.83 -9.01 -17.08
C VAL A 231 -11.02 -8.06 -17.11
N GLU A 232 -12.15 -8.52 -16.57
CA GLU A 232 -13.32 -7.67 -16.34
C GLU A 232 -13.52 -7.48 -14.83
N VAL A 233 -13.64 -6.23 -14.40
CA VAL A 233 -13.86 -5.88 -13.00
C VAL A 233 -14.67 -4.60 -12.91
N SER A 234 -15.67 -4.57 -12.02
CA SER A 234 -16.52 -3.39 -11.79
C SER A 234 -17.15 -2.78 -13.05
N GLY A 235 -17.48 -3.62 -14.05
CA GLY A 235 -18.05 -3.16 -15.33
C GLY A 235 -17.06 -2.51 -16.29
N VAL A 236 -15.75 -2.65 -16.03
CA VAL A 236 -14.65 -2.23 -16.90
C VAL A 236 -13.93 -3.47 -17.42
N SER A 237 -13.66 -3.52 -18.71
CA SER A 237 -12.80 -4.52 -19.33
C SER A 237 -11.44 -3.89 -19.63
N VAL A 238 -10.36 -4.53 -19.18
CA VAL A 238 -8.98 -4.12 -19.42
C VAL A 238 -8.29 -5.22 -20.20
N SER A 239 -7.65 -4.89 -21.31
CA SER A 239 -6.90 -5.83 -22.15
C SER A 239 -5.52 -5.31 -22.49
N VAL A 240 -4.52 -6.20 -22.58
CA VAL A 240 -3.15 -5.82 -22.96
C VAL A 240 -2.96 -6.09 -24.45
N THR A 241 -2.67 -5.04 -25.23
CA THR A 241 -2.57 -5.11 -26.69
C THR A 241 -1.13 -5.21 -27.19
N ALA A 242 -0.18 -4.68 -26.43
CA ALA A 242 1.25 -4.78 -26.68
C ALA A 242 2.00 -4.67 -25.36
N ALA A 243 3.23 -5.20 -25.32
CA ALA A 243 4.12 -5.08 -24.18
C ALA A 243 5.56 -5.05 -24.67
N ASP A 244 6.38 -4.20 -24.07
CA ASP A 244 7.82 -4.17 -24.27
C ASP A 244 8.55 -3.74 -22.98
N ALA A 245 9.85 -3.42 -23.10
CA ALA A 245 10.68 -3.01 -21.96
C ALA A 245 10.23 -1.68 -21.33
N THR A 246 9.43 -0.87 -22.03
CA THR A 246 8.94 0.44 -21.59
C THR A 246 7.58 0.37 -20.92
N GLY A 247 6.88 -0.77 -20.95
CA GLY A 247 5.59 -0.92 -20.29
C GLY A 247 4.61 -1.88 -20.99
N ASP A 248 3.35 -1.77 -20.58
CA ASP A 248 2.21 -2.49 -21.15
C ASP A 248 1.25 -1.50 -21.82
N THR A 249 0.90 -1.73 -23.09
CA THR A 249 -0.12 -0.95 -23.78
C THR A 249 -1.48 -1.56 -23.53
N VAL A 250 -2.31 -0.88 -22.76
CA VAL A 250 -3.62 -1.36 -22.32
C VAL A 250 -4.75 -0.66 -23.08
N LEU A 251 -5.83 -1.41 -23.32
CA LEU A 251 -7.06 -0.93 -23.89
C LEU A 251 -8.17 -1.13 -22.87
N VAL A 252 -8.83 -0.04 -22.49
CA VAL A 252 -9.94 -0.01 -21.54
C VAL A 252 -11.26 0.13 -22.28
N SER A 253 -12.26 -0.68 -21.95
CA SER A 253 -13.61 -0.59 -22.51
C SER A 253 -14.68 -0.86 -21.43
N ARG A 254 -15.94 -0.66 -21.80
CA ARG A 254 -17.11 -1.08 -21.01
C ARG A 254 -17.94 -2.06 -21.85
N PRO A 255 -18.42 -3.18 -21.28
CA PRO A 255 -19.29 -4.13 -21.97
C PRO A 255 -20.59 -3.52 -22.50
#